data_AF-A0A7K6DBL7-F1
#
_entry.id   AF-A0A7K6DBL7-F1
#
_cell.length_a   1.000
_cell.length_b   1.000
_cell.length_c   1.000
_cell.angle_alpha   90.00
_cell.angle_beta   90.00
_cell.angle_gamma   90.00
#
_symmetry.space_group_name_H-M   'P 1'
#
loop_
_entity.id
_entity.type
_entity.pdbx_description
1 polymer ?
#
loop_
_entity_poly.entity_id
_entity_poly.type
_entity_poly.pdbx_seq_one_letter_code
_entity_poly.pdbx_strand_id
1 'polypeptide(L)'
;CVQPSVPPVPLYKISMSIPEWLQAVQTYMKMLQYNHTGTQFFEIRKTRPLSGLMETAREMTRESLPIKCLEAVILGIYLTNGQPSVERFPISFKTHFSGNYFHHVVLGIYCNGRYGSLGMSRRSDLMDKPLTYRTLSDLIFEFEDSYKKYLHSVKKVKIGLYVPHEPHSFQPIEWKQLVLNVSKMMRTEVRKELEKFARDMRMKILKPSSALSPMKERSRGKSLSPRRRQGSPQRRAFRRDKS
;
A
#
# COMPACT_ATOMS: atom_id res chain seq x y z
N CYS A 1 30.36 -20.43 5.19
CA CYS A 1 29.20 -19.51 5.29
C CYS A 1 27.97 -20.34 5.62
N VAL A 2 27.29 -20.06 6.73
CA VAL A 2 26.03 -20.75 7.06
C VAL A 2 24.94 -20.21 6.14
N GLN A 3 24.31 -21.07 5.34
CA GLN A 3 23.18 -20.66 4.52
C GLN A 3 22.01 -20.30 5.45
N PRO A 4 21.44 -19.10 5.37
CA PRO A 4 20.27 -18.74 6.17
C PRO A 4 19.13 -19.73 5.88
N SER A 5 18.51 -20.28 6.91
CA SER A 5 17.36 -21.18 6.75
C SER A 5 16.17 -20.41 6.17
N VAL A 6 15.58 -20.90 5.08
CA VAL A 6 14.35 -20.34 4.51
C VAL A 6 13.21 -20.51 5.52
N PRO A 7 12.61 -19.41 6.02
CA PRO A 7 11.53 -19.50 6.99
C PRO A 7 10.28 -20.13 6.34
N PRO A 8 9.59 -21.06 7.01
CA PRO A 8 8.38 -21.65 6.47
C PRO A 8 7.27 -20.59 6.40
N VAL A 9 6.61 -20.49 5.24
CA VAL A 9 5.44 -19.62 5.07
C VAL A 9 4.33 -20.12 6.00
N PRO A 10 3.75 -19.25 6.85
CA PRO A 10 2.73 -19.68 7.78
C PRO A 10 1.47 -20.11 7.02
N LEU A 11 0.82 -21.17 7.49
CA LEU A 11 -0.44 -21.67 6.97
C LEU A 11 -1.49 -21.61 8.06
N TYR A 12 -2.62 -20.98 7.75
CA TYR A 12 -3.74 -20.91 8.69
C TYR A 12 -4.31 -22.31 8.92
N LYS A 13 -4.54 -22.65 10.19
CA LYS A 13 -5.23 -23.87 10.60
C LYS A 13 -6.54 -23.47 11.25
N ILE A 14 -7.60 -24.23 11.01
CA ILE A 14 -8.94 -23.96 11.57
C ILE A 14 -8.92 -23.94 13.11
N SER A 15 -7.99 -24.69 13.72
CA SER A 15 -7.79 -24.71 15.18
C SER A 15 -7.16 -23.43 15.75
N MET A 16 -6.60 -22.55 14.90
CA MET A 16 -5.97 -21.30 15.34
C MET A 16 -7.00 -20.18 15.40
N SER A 17 -6.93 -19.37 16.44
CA SER A 17 -7.64 -18.10 16.49
C SER A 17 -7.04 -17.07 15.53
N ILE A 18 -7.83 -16.06 15.13
CA ILE A 18 -7.35 -14.96 14.29
C ILE A 18 -6.16 -14.21 14.92
N PRO A 19 -6.14 -13.88 16.23
CA PRO A 19 -4.97 -13.27 16.86
C PRO A 19 -3.70 -14.12 16.77
N GLU A 20 -3.79 -15.44 17.02
CA GLU A 20 -2.65 -16.36 16.88
C GLU A 20 -2.16 -16.42 15.43
N TRP A 21 -3.10 -16.42 14.47
CA TRP A 21 -2.77 -16.36 13.05
C TRP A 21 -2.01 -15.09 12.68
N LEU A 22 -2.50 -13.92 13.09
CA LEU A 22 -1.85 -12.64 12.84
C LEU A 22 -0.45 -12.59 13.49
N GLN A 23 -0.30 -13.19 14.67
CA GLN A 23 1.00 -13.33 15.33
C GLN A 23 1.96 -14.23 14.54
N ALA A 24 1.49 -15.34 13.97
CA ALA A 24 2.29 -16.21 13.10
C ALA A 24 2.74 -15.47 11.83
N VAL A 25 1.84 -14.71 11.20
CA VAL A 25 2.14 -13.85 10.04
C VAL A 25 3.19 -12.81 10.39
N GLN A 26 3.05 -12.12 11.53
CA GLN A 26 4.02 -11.12 11.95
C GLN A 26 5.38 -11.74 12.31
N THR A 27 5.39 -12.91 12.95
CA THR A 27 6.61 -13.66 13.26
C THR A 27 7.35 -14.04 11.99
N TYR A 28 6.64 -14.51 10.96
CA TYR A 28 7.23 -14.77 9.65
C TYR A 28 7.90 -13.52 9.04
N MET A 29 7.24 -12.36 9.07
CA MET A 29 7.87 -11.11 8.60
C MET A 29 9.12 -10.73 9.41
N LYS A 30 9.10 -10.96 10.73
CA LYS A 30 10.26 -10.71 11.60
C LYS A 30 11.43 -11.64 11.27
N MET A 31 11.17 -12.89 10.89
CA MET A 31 12.20 -13.84 10.44
C MET A 31 12.89 -13.40 9.14
N LEU A 32 12.17 -12.72 8.24
CA LEU A 32 12.77 -12.10 7.04
C LEU A 32 13.72 -10.94 7.38
N GLN A 33 13.58 -10.35 8.57
CA GLN A 33 14.34 -9.21 9.06
C GLN A 33 14.03 -7.89 8.36
N TYR A 34 14.29 -6.78 9.06
CA TYR A 34 14.20 -5.45 8.47
C TYR A 34 15.42 -5.21 7.57
N ASN A 35 15.19 -4.72 6.35
CA ASN A 35 16.28 -4.45 5.43
C ASN A 35 17.06 -3.17 5.79
N HIS A 36 18.29 -3.36 6.26
CA HIS A 36 19.26 -2.31 6.61
C HIS A 36 20.36 -2.08 5.55
N THR A 37 20.37 -2.81 4.43
CA THR A 37 21.48 -2.81 3.46
C THR A 37 21.55 -1.54 2.60
N GLY A 38 20.47 -0.75 2.57
CA GLY A 38 20.33 0.41 1.69
C GLY A 38 19.70 0.08 0.34
N THR A 39 19.87 -1.14 -0.17
CA THR A 39 19.29 -1.61 -1.43
C THR A 39 17.91 -2.24 -1.23
N GLN A 40 16.91 -1.81 -2.00
CA GLN A 40 15.60 -2.44 -1.99
C GLN A 40 15.60 -3.64 -2.94
N PHE A 41 15.21 -4.83 -2.44
CA PHE A 41 15.25 -6.07 -3.23
C PHE A 41 13.98 -6.26 -4.08
N PHE A 42 12.82 -5.81 -3.59
CA PHE A 42 11.55 -5.97 -4.30
C PHE A 42 10.95 -4.61 -4.67
N GLU A 43 10.81 -4.32 -5.96
CA GLU A 43 10.21 -3.06 -6.40
C GLU A 43 8.69 -3.05 -6.17
N ILE A 44 8.20 -2.13 -5.33
CA ILE A 44 6.76 -1.96 -5.08
C ILE A 44 6.26 -0.65 -5.69
N ARG A 45 5.57 -0.77 -6.83
CA ARG A 45 4.84 0.34 -7.45
C ARG A 45 3.42 0.44 -6.88
N LYS A 46 3.15 1.48 -6.08
CA LYS A 46 1.85 1.67 -5.38
C LYS A 46 0.62 1.76 -6.31
N THR A 47 0.83 2.08 -7.59
CA THR A 47 -0.22 2.16 -8.62
C THR A 47 -0.45 0.84 -9.35
N ARG A 48 0.40 -0.18 -9.13
CA ARG A 48 0.23 -1.50 -9.74
C ARG A 48 -1.08 -2.12 -9.25
N PRO A 49 -1.82 -2.83 -10.13
CA PRO A 49 -2.97 -3.63 -9.73
C PRO A 49 -2.64 -4.60 -8.59
N LEU A 50 -3.64 -4.94 -7.76
CA LEU A 50 -3.46 -5.87 -6.64
C LEU A 50 -2.87 -7.21 -7.10
N SER A 51 -3.34 -7.77 -8.22
CA SER A 51 -2.82 -9.02 -8.79
C SER A 51 -1.30 -9.02 -8.99
N GLY A 52 -0.77 -7.96 -9.61
CA GLY A 52 0.67 -7.82 -9.79
C GLY A 52 1.44 -7.61 -8.49
N LEU A 53 0.83 -7.03 -7.46
CA LEU A 53 1.44 -6.92 -6.13
C LEU A 53 1.45 -8.28 -5.41
N MET A 54 0.45 -9.14 -5.63
CA MET A 54 0.42 -10.51 -5.09
C MET A 54 1.47 -11.41 -5.72
N GLU A 55 1.81 -11.21 -6.99
CA GLU A 55 2.97 -11.86 -7.63
C GLU A 55 4.27 -11.49 -6.91
N THR A 56 4.50 -10.20 -6.67
CA THR A 56 5.70 -9.75 -5.93
C THR A 56 5.71 -10.27 -4.48
N ALA A 57 4.56 -10.35 -3.81
CA ALA A 57 4.49 -10.98 -2.49
C ALA A 57 4.87 -12.46 -2.52
N ARG A 58 4.44 -13.19 -3.56
CA ARG A 58 4.83 -14.59 -3.77
C ARG A 58 6.33 -14.73 -3.99
N GLU A 59 6.94 -13.81 -4.76
CA GLU A 59 8.40 -13.75 -4.92
C GLU A 59 9.10 -13.51 -3.58
N MET A 60 8.62 -12.58 -2.74
CA MET A 60 9.18 -12.36 -1.39
C MET A 60 9.22 -13.65 -0.58
N THR A 61 8.16 -14.46 -0.64
CA THR A 61 8.12 -15.74 0.09
C THR A 61 9.09 -16.80 -0.44
N ARG A 62 9.41 -16.75 -1.74
CA ARG A 62 10.34 -17.68 -2.39
C ARG A 62 11.79 -17.30 -2.13
N GLU A 63 12.11 -16.02 -2.33
CA GLU A 63 13.48 -15.50 -2.19
C GLU A 63 13.88 -15.29 -0.73
N SER A 64 12.90 -15.08 0.17
CA SER A 64 13.11 -14.94 1.62
C SER A 64 14.17 -13.90 2.00
N LEU A 65 14.21 -12.77 1.29
CA LEU A 65 15.13 -11.66 1.54
C LEU A 65 14.55 -10.64 2.54
N PRO A 66 15.40 -9.84 3.21
CA PRO A 66 14.96 -8.77 4.09
C PRO A 66 14.06 -7.73 3.43
N ILE A 67 13.05 -7.28 4.17
CA ILE A 67 12.00 -6.37 3.68
C ILE A 67 11.93 -5.07 4.49
N LYS A 68 11.36 -4.03 3.91
CA LYS A 68 11.01 -2.75 4.56
C LYS A 68 9.50 -2.64 4.77
N CYS A 69 9.07 -1.51 5.34
CA CYS A 69 7.68 -1.27 5.71
C CYS A 69 6.67 -1.44 4.55
N LEU A 70 6.99 -0.99 3.34
CA LEU A 70 6.05 -1.11 2.21
C LEU A 70 5.92 -2.54 1.70
N GLU A 71 7.02 -3.27 1.60
CA GLU A 71 7.04 -4.69 1.22
C GLU A 71 6.25 -5.52 2.24
N ALA A 72 6.44 -5.26 3.54
CA ALA A 72 5.69 -5.91 4.62
C ALA A 72 4.17 -5.70 4.55
N VAL A 73 3.71 -4.52 4.10
CA VAL A 73 2.28 -4.27 3.88
C VAL A 73 1.73 -5.16 2.77
N ILE A 74 2.45 -5.28 1.66
CA ILE A 74 2.05 -6.12 0.52
C ILE A 74 2.08 -7.60 0.90
N LEU A 75 3.11 -8.04 1.61
CA LEU A 75 3.21 -9.41 2.12
C LEU A 75 2.10 -9.71 3.14
N GLY A 76 1.78 -8.76 4.01
CA GLY A 76 0.69 -8.90 4.99
C GLY A 76 -0.66 -9.09 4.32
N ILE A 77 -0.96 -8.33 3.26
CA ILE A 77 -2.16 -8.51 2.44
C ILE A 77 -2.18 -9.92 1.83
N TYR A 78 -1.09 -10.34 1.20
CA TYR A 78 -0.98 -11.66 0.57
C TYR A 78 -1.26 -12.79 1.55
N LEU A 79 -0.61 -12.77 2.72
CA LEU A 79 -0.75 -13.82 3.73
C LEU A 79 -2.14 -13.87 4.37
N THR A 80 -2.91 -12.79 4.33
CA THR A 80 -4.23 -12.70 5.00
C THR A 80 -5.42 -12.70 4.03
N ASN A 81 -5.20 -12.91 2.74
CA ASN A 81 -6.28 -12.96 1.73
C ASN A 81 -7.32 -14.04 2.04
N GLY A 82 -6.90 -15.20 2.57
CA GLY A 82 -7.79 -16.34 2.83
C GLY A 82 -8.74 -16.20 4.03
N GLN A 83 -8.69 -15.07 4.74
CA GLN A 83 -9.40 -14.87 6.01
C GLN A 83 -10.40 -13.72 5.84
N PRO A 84 -11.63 -13.98 5.36
CA PRO A 84 -12.61 -12.92 5.05
C PRO A 84 -13.10 -12.14 6.29
N SER A 85 -12.87 -12.65 7.49
CA SER A 85 -13.16 -11.93 8.74
C SER A 85 -12.12 -10.86 9.10
N VAL A 86 -11.01 -10.79 8.37
CA VAL A 86 -9.87 -9.91 8.61
C VAL A 86 -9.83 -8.82 7.54
N GLU A 87 -10.44 -7.69 7.85
CA GLU A 87 -10.41 -6.51 6.98
C GLU A 87 -9.05 -5.80 7.10
N ARG A 88 -8.48 -5.39 5.97
CA ARG A 88 -7.08 -4.93 5.88
C ARG A 88 -7.01 -3.60 5.14
N PHE A 89 -6.29 -2.62 5.67
CA PHE A 89 -6.21 -1.29 5.06
C PHE A 89 -4.86 -0.63 5.38
N PRO A 90 -4.22 0.08 4.43
CA PRO A 90 -2.93 0.69 4.70
C PRO A 90 -3.07 1.94 5.57
N ILE A 91 -2.16 2.09 6.53
CA ILE A 91 -2.03 3.29 7.38
C ILE A 91 -0.64 3.87 7.14
N SER A 92 -0.56 5.08 6.58
CA SER A 92 0.71 5.77 6.32
C SER A 92 0.91 6.95 7.26
N PHE A 93 2.11 7.07 7.80
CA PHE A 93 2.54 8.18 8.63
C PHE A 93 3.58 9.03 7.90
N LYS A 94 3.40 10.35 7.92
CA LYS A 94 4.44 11.32 7.62
C LYS A 94 4.86 11.96 8.93
N THR A 95 6.11 11.78 9.33
CA THR A 95 6.65 12.33 10.58
C THR A 95 7.79 13.29 10.29
N HIS A 96 8.14 14.11 11.28
CA HIS A 96 9.25 15.06 11.22
C HIS A 96 10.17 14.84 12.41
N PHE A 97 11.47 14.79 12.15
CA PHE A 97 12.52 14.67 13.16
C PHE A 97 13.80 15.31 12.64
N SER A 98 14.47 16.12 13.46
CA SER A 98 15.75 16.76 13.14
C SER A 98 15.80 17.42 11.75
N GLY A 99 14.79 18.26 11.44
CA GLY A 99 14.68 18.99 10.17
C GLY A 99 14.25 18.16 8.96
N ASN A 100 14.09 16.84 9.11
CA ASN A 100 13.81 15.92 8.01
C ASN A 100 12.42 15.31 8.12
N TYR A 101 11.82 15.00 6.97
CA TYR A 101 10.56 14.27 6.89
C TYR A 101 10.79 12.79 6.61
N PHE A 102 10.06 11.95 7.33
CA PHE A 102 10.11 10.50 7.18
C PHE A 102 8.74 9.95 6.82
N HIS A 103 8.75 8.85 6.07
CA HIS A 103 7.57 8.15 5.60
C HIS A 103 7.60 6.72 6.11
N HIS A 104 6.47 6.28 6.66
CA HIS A 104 6.30 4.94 7.19
C HIS A 104 4.89 4.44 6.90
N VAL A 105 4.71 3.13 6.77
CA VAL A 105 3.42 2.52 6.46
C VAL A 105 3.29 1.18 7.19
N VAL A 106 2.10 0.90 7.71
CA VAL A 106 1.72 -0.40 8.29
C VAL A 106 0.40 -0.85 7.68
N LEU A 107 0.08 -2.14 7.84
CA LEU A 107 -1.20 -2.70 7.46
C LEU A 107 -2.11 -2.68 8.69
N GLY A 108 -3.08 -1.77 8.71
CA GLY A 108 -4.15 -1.77 9.69
C GLY A 108 -5.05 -2.99 9.49
N ILE A 109 -5.43 -3.61 10.59
CA ILE A 109 -6.30 -4.78 10.64
C ILE A 109 -7.55 -4.42 11.43
N TYR A 110 -8.70 -4.84 10.94
CA TYR A 110 -9.97 -4.81 11.65
C TYR A 110 -10.60 -6.20 11.63
N CYS A 111 -10.93 -6.73 12.80
CA CYS A 111 -11.61 -8.02 12.94
C CYS A 111 -12.41 -8.02 14.25
N ASN A 112 -13.66 -8.49 14.20
CA ASN A 112 -14.55 -8.63 15.36
C ASN A 112 -14.63 -7.37 16.26
N GLY A 113 -14.77 -6.20 15.65
CA GLY A 113 -14.91 -4.94 16.41
C GLY A 113 -13.61 -4.42 17.02
N ARG A 114 -12.46 -5.04 16.73
CA ARG A 114 -11.15 -4.64 17.24
C ARG A 114 -10.20 -4.27 16.11
N TYR A 115 -9.31 -3.35 16.42
CA TYR A 115 -8.26 -2.85 15.55
C TYR A 115 -6.89 -3.36 16.01
N GLY A 116 -5.98 -3.52 15.06
CA GLY A 116 -4.58 -3.88 15.27
C GLY A 116 -3.76 -3.55 14.02
N SER A 117 -2.52 -4.01 13.95
CA SER A 117 -1.69 -3.83 12.76
C SER A 117 -0.67 -4.95 12.55
N LEU A 118 -0.27 -5.12 11.30
CA LEU A 118 0.91 -5.87 10.87
C LEU A 118 1.89 -4.90 10.19
N GLY A 119 3.18 -5.19 10.23
CA GLY A 119 4.16 -4.42 9.47
C GLY A 119 5.60 -4.71 9.84
N MET A 120 6.52 -3.94 9.25
CA MET A 120 7.94 -4.00 9.57
C MET A 120 8.49 -2.59 9.75
N SER A 121 9.25 -2.40 10.82
CA SER A 121 9.90 -1.15 11.18
C SER A 121 11.23 -1.43 11.86
N ARG A 122 12.10 -0.43 11.86
CA ARG A 122 13.35 -0.45 12.65
C ARG A 122 13.08 -0.37 14.16
N ARG A 123 11.85 0.00 14.55
CA ARG A 123 11.42 0.13 15.95
C ARG A 123 10.24 -0.80 16.19
N SER A 124 10.29 -1.56 17.29
CA SER A 124 9.33 -2.63 17.56
C SER A 124 7.92 -2.15 17.89
N ASP A 125 7.78 -0.97 18.48
CA ASP A 125 6.50 -0.35 18.78
C ASP A 125 5.92 0.49 17.62
N LEU A 126 6.58 0.46 16.45
CA LEU A 126 6.13 1.09 15.21
C LEU A 126 5.84 0.04 14.13
N MET A 127 5.42 -1.19 14.48
CA MET A 127 5.03 -2.22 13.51
C MET A 127 3.72 -2.93 13.89
N ASP A 128 3.80 -4.11 14.52
CA ASP A 128 2.64 -4.84 14.98
C ASP A 128 2.01 -4.22 16.23
N LYS A 129 0.68 -4.22 16.23
CA LYS A 129 -0.15 -3.86 17.38
C LYS A 129 -1.21 -4.95 17.55
N PRO A 130 -1.39 -5.51 18.75
CA PRO A 130 -2.31 -6.62 18.95
C PRO A 130 -3.76 -6.17 18.69
N LEU A 131 -4.62 -7.12 18.33
CA LEU A 131 -6.02 -6.90 17.95
C LEU A 131 -6.90 -6.58 19.18
N THR A 132 -6.59 -5.49 19.88
CA THR A 132 -7.17 -5.14 21.19
C THR A 132 -7.79 -3.75 21.21
N TYR A 133 -7.44 -2.88 20.27
CA TYR A 133 -7.92 -1.49 20.22
C TYR A 133 -9.40 -1.46 19.82
N ARG A 134 -10.24 -0.77 20.59
CA ARG A 134 -11.70 -0.73 20.33
C ARG A 134 -12.07 0.23 19.21
N THR A 135 -11.23 1.22 18.96
CA THR A 135 -11.47 2.27 17.98
C THR A 135 -10.25 2.48 17.09
N LEU A 136 -10.46 3.04 15.90
CA LEU A 136 -9.36 3.36 14.99
C LEU A 136 -8.49 4.47 15.57
N SER A 137 -9.10 5.45 16.25
CA SER A 137 -8.38 6.52 16.90
C SER A 137 -7.43 6.02 18.00
N ASP A 138 -7.84 5.05 18.81
CA ASP A 138 -6.95 4.49 19.85
C ASP A 138 -5.71 3.83 19.24
N LEU A 139 -5.86 3.09 18.12
CA LEU A 139 -4.72 2.52 17.39
C LEU A 139 -3.80 3.61 16.81
N ILE A 140 -4.36 4.65 16.17
CA ILE A 140 -3.56 5.72 15.58
C ILE A 140 -2.81 6.53 16.65
N PHE A 141 -3.46 6.79 17.78
CA PHE A 141 -2.85 7.49 18.90
C PHE A 141 -1.75 6.69 19.57
N GLU A 142 -1.88 5.37 19.66
CA GLU A 142 -0.80 4.50 20.12
C GLU A 142 0.45 4.60 19.23
N PHE A 143 0.29 4.67 17.90
CA PHE A 143 1.40 4.94 16.99
C PHE A 143 2.00 6.32 17.19
N GLU A 144 1.16 7.35 17.37
CA GLU A 144 1.61 8.71 17.66
C GLU A 144 2.46 8.77 18.93
N ASP A 145 2.02 8.11 20.01
CA ASP A 145 2.73 8.05 21.28
C ASP A 145 4.02 7.23 21.16
N SER A 146 4.02 6.15 20.37
CA SER A 146 5.24 5.40 20.03
C SER A 146 6.26 6.25 19.25
N TYR A 147 5.82 7.10 18.31
CA TYR A 147 6.71 8.03 17.61
C TYR A 147 7.35 9.07 18.53
N LYS A 148 6.61 9.57 19.53
CA LYS A 148 7.12 10.56 20.50
C LYS A 148 8.33 10.03 21.26
N LYS A 149 8.38 8.72 21.58
CA LYS A 149 9.54 8.07 22.23
C LYS A 149 10.84 8.21 21.43
N TYR A 150 10.74 8.41 20.12
CA TYR A 150 11.87 8.63 19.22
C TYR A 150 11.97 10.08 18.73
N LEU A 151 11.33 11.02 19.42
CA LEU A 151 11.34 12.45 19.13
C LEU A 151 10.74 12.81 17.75
N HIS A 152 10.00 11.90 17.14
CA HIS A 152 9.27 12.18 15.91
C HIS A 152 7.95 12.87 16.22
N SER A 153 7.68 13.97 15.52
CA SER A 153 6.35 14.60 15.48
C SER A 153 5.57 14.07 14.29
N VAL A 154 4.42 13.44 14.52
CA VAL A 154 3.52 13.04 13.43
C VAL A 154 2.91 14.29 12.81
N LYS A 155 3.04 14.43 11.49
CA LYS A 155 2.52 15.59 10.74
C LYS A 155 1.30 15.24 9.93
N LYS A 156 1.30 14.07 9.28
CA LYS A 156 0.14 13.58 8.53
C LYS A 156 -0.10 12.10 8.77
N VAL A 157 -1.36 11.72 8.84
CA VAL A 157 -1.83 10.33 8.81
C VAL A 157 -2.66 10.14 7.55
N LYS A 158 -2.41 9.07 6.80
CA LYS A 158 -3.22 8.69 5.63
C LYS A 158 -3.77 7.30 5.84
N ILE A 159 -5.05 7.12 5.59
CA ILE A 159 -5.72 5.82 5.75
C ILE A 159 -6.35 5.44 4.41
N GLY A 160 -6.05 4.23 3.97
CA GLY A 160 -6.63 3.65 2.77
C GLY A 160 -8.01 3.02 2.99
N LEU A 161 -8.57 2.48 1.90
CA LEU A 161 -9.76 1.63 1.97
C LEU A 161 -9.38 0.19 2.32
N TYR A 162 -10.41 -0.63 2.61
CA TYR A 162 -10.23 -2.07 2.70
C TYR A 162 -9.69 -2.63 1.39
N VAL A 163 -8.68 -3.48 1.50
CA VAL A 163 -8.09 -4.20 0.38
C VAL A 163 -8.95 -5.44 0.09
N PRO A 164 -9.42 -5.64 -1.16
CA PRO A 164 -10.17 -6.82 -1.52
C PRO A 164 -9.43 -8.12 -1.20
N HIS A 165 -10.15 -9.16 -0.81
CA HIS A 165 -9.59 -10.49 -0.54
C HIS A 165 -9.24 -11.26 -1.81
N GLU A 166 -9.86 -10.91 -2.94
CA GLU A 166 -9.62 -11.52 -4.25
C GLU A 166 -8.24 -11.12 -4.78
N PRO A 167 -7.25 -12.04 -4.80
CA PRO A 167 -5.89 -11.72 -5.23
C PRO A 167 -5.82 -11.34 -6.71
N HIS A 168 -6.75 -11.78 -7.55
CA HIS A 168 -6.76 -11.49 -8.99
C HIS A 168 -7.40 -10.13 -9.35
N SER A 169 -7.74 -9.31 -8.36
CA SER A 169 -8.30 -7.98 -8.60
C SER A 169 -7.33 -7.09 -9.39
N PHE A 170 -7.87 -6.47 -10.45
CA PHE A 170 -7.15 -5.47 -11.25
C PHE A 170 -7.20 -4.06 -10.64
N GLN A 171 -7.87 -3.88 -9.50
CA GLN A 171 -7.93 -2.60 -8.81
C GLN A 171 -6.62 -2.33 -8.05
N PRO A 172 -6.07 -1.11 -8.12
CA PRO A 172 -4.96 -0.72 -7.25
C PRO A 172 -5.43 -0.58 -5.81
N ILE A 173 -4.50 -0.70 -4.87
CA ILE A 173 -4.77 -0.38 -3.46
C ILE A 173 -5.05 1.12 -3.33
N GLU A 174 -6.15 1.49 -2.66
CA GLU A 174 -6.42 2.88 -2.30
C GLU A 174 -5.63 3.22 -1.02
N TRP A 175 -4.57 4.01 -1.15
CA TRP A 175 -3.61 4.28 -0.08
C TRP A 175 -3.95 5.50 0.78
N LYS A 176 -4.84 6.38 0.29
CA LYS A 176 -4.99 7.73 0.85
C LYS A 176 -6.41 8.28 0.70
N GLN A 177 -7.40 7.47 1.05
CA GLN A 177 -8.79 7.90 1.06
C GLN A 177 -9.05 8.97 2.13
N LEU A 178 -8.53 8.76 3.35
CA LEU A 178 -8.50 9.78 4.40
C LEU A 178 -7.10 10.35 4.51
N VAL A 179 -6.97 11.68 4.60
CA VAL A 179 -5.70 12.36 4.85
C VAL A 179 -5.91 13.41 5.92
N LEU A 180 -5.33 13.19 7.10
CA LEU A 180 -5.41 14.11 8.24
C LEU A 180 -4.08 14.84 8.41
N ASN A 181 -4.15 16.15 8.64
CA ASN A 181 -3.00 16.95 9.04
C ASN A 181 -2.99 17.11 10.57
N VAL A 182 -2.58 16.05 11.25
CA VAL A 182 -2.65 15.95 12.72
C VAL A 182 -1.89 17.05 13.44
N SER A 183 -0.87 17.65 12.82
CA SER A 183 -0.14 18.78 13.42
C SER A 183 -0.91 20.10 13.46
N LYS A 184 -2.04 20.19 12.74
CA LYS A 184 -2.90 21.39 12.66
C LYS A 184 -4.30 21.16 13.24
N MET A 185 -4.51 20.04 13.93
CA MET A 185 -5.83 19.64 14.42
C MET A 185 -5.75 19.33 15.91
N MET A 186 -6.83 19.60 16.63
CA MET A 186 -6.98 19.15 18.01
C MET A 186 -7.18 17.63 18.05
N ARG A 187 -6.73 16.97 19.13
CA ARG A 187 -6.87 15.52 19.30
C ARG A 187 -8.34 15.05 19.22
N THR A 188 -9.27 15.86 19.72
CA THR A 188 -10.73 15.61 19.65
C THR A 188 -11.26 15.63 18.22
N GLU A 189 -10.79 16.56 17.39
CA GLU A 189 -11.14 16.65 15.97
C GLU A 189 -10.57 15.47 15.18
N VAL A 190 -9.30 15.11 15.42
CA VAL A 190 -8.67 13.93 14.82
C VAL A 190 -9.46 12.67 15.17
N ARG A 191 -9.85 12.50 16.44
CA ARG A 191 -10.70 11.38 16.88
C ARG A 191 -12.02 11.36 16.12
N LYS A 192 -12.73 12.49 16.04
CA LYS A 192 -14.02 12.59 15.34
C LYS A 192 -13.91 12.16 13.87
N GLU A 193 -12.90 12.64 13.15
CA GLU A 193 -12.68 12.28 11.75
C GLU A 193 -12.31 10.81 11.57
N LEU A 194 -11.44 10.27 12.42
CA LEU A 194 -11.07 8.85 12.40
C LEU A 194 -12.26 7.93 12.66
N GLU A 195 -13.10 8.23 13.66
CA GLU A 195 -14.26 7.40 13.99
C GLU A 195 -15.36 7.51 12.95
N LYS A 196 -15.58 8.70 12.37
CA LYS A 196 -16.48 8.86 11.23
C LYS A 196 -16.01 8.00 10.05
N PHE A 197 -14.73 8.10 9.68
CA PHE A 197 -14.17 7.33 8.57
C PHE A 197 -14.23 5.82 8.83
N ALA A 198 -13.88 5.38 10.05
CA ALA A 198 -13.96 3.98 10.45
C ALA A 198 -15.39 3.41 10.34
N ARG A 199 -16.40 4.20 10.72
CA ARG A 199 -17.81 3.82 10.53
C ARG A 199 -18.16 3.74 9.05
N ASP A 200 -17.78 4.73 8.26
CA ASP A 200 -18.08 4.79 6.81
C ASP A 200 -17.42 3.61 6.06
N MET A 201 -16.23 3.17 6.47
CA MET A 201 -15.57 1.94 5.99
C MET A 201 -16.37 0.68 6.32
N ARG A 202 -16.80 0.51 7.59
CA ARG A 202 -17.58 -0.66 8.03
C ARG A 202 -18.92 -0.77 7.33
N MET A 203 -19.55 0.36 7.04
CA MET A 203 -20.80 0.43 6.28
C MET A 203 -20.59 0.31 4.76
N LYS A 204 -19.34 0.19 4.29
CA LYS A 204 -18.96 0.10 2.86
C LYS A 204 -19.52 1.26 2.00
N ILE A 205 -19.66 2.45 2.59
CA ILE A 205 -20.21 3.64 1.93
C ILE A 205 -19.16 4.30 1.02
N LEU A 206 -17.88 4.17 1.37
CA LEU A 206 -16.79 4.86 0.70
C LEU A 206 -16.48 4.22 -0.66
N LYS A 207 -16.46 5.05 -1.70
CA LYS A 207 -15.97 4.67 -3.03
C LYS A 207 -14.51 5.14 -3.20
N PRO A 208 -13.67 4.39 -3.94
CA PRO A 208 -12.31 4.81 -4.24
C PRO A 208 -12.31 6.18 -4.90
N SER A 209 -11.38 7.05 -4.51
CA SER A 209 -11.25 8.39 -5.10
C SER A 209 -10.96 8.32 -6.60
N SER A 210 -10.32 7.24 -7.06
CA SER A 210 -10.06 6.95 -8.46
C SER A 210 -11.31 6.63 -9.29
N ALA A 211 -12.40 6.19 -8.67
CA ALA A 211 -13.67 5.89 -9.34
C ALA A 211 -14.52 7.14 -9.63
N LEU A 212 -14.16 8.30 -9.06
CA LEU A 212 -14.87 9.57 -9.21
C LEU A 212 -14.31 10.47 -10.33
N SER A 213 -13.40 9.96 -11.17
CA SER A 213 -13.04 10.69 -12.38
C SER A 213 -14.22 10.60 -13.36
N PRO A 214 -14.88 11.71 -13.75
CA PRO A 214 -15.76 11.65 -14.90
C PRO A 214 -14.88 11.19 -16.06
N MET A 215 -15.28 10.13 -16.73
CA MET A 215 -14.80 9.85 -18.07
C MET A 215 -15.06 11.14 -18.84
N LYS A 216 -14.02 11.97 -19.03
CA LYS A 216 -14.14 13.20 -19.79
C LYS A 216 -14.56 12.73 -21.16
N GLU A 217 -15.85 12.90 -21.44
CA GLU A 217 -16.47 12.59 -22.72
C GLU A 217 -15.51 13.16 -23.75
N ARG A 218 -14.85 12.27 -24.49
CA ARG A 218 -13.95 12.67 -25.56
C ARG A 218 -14.86 13.36 -26.56
N SER A 219 -14.98 14.68 -26.42
CA SER A 219 -15.52 15.53 -27.45
C SER A 219 -14.81 15.10 -28.73
N ARG A 220 -15.56 14.53 -29.68
CA ARG A 220 -15.09 14.15 -31.01
C ARG A 220 -14.55 15.41 -31.69
N GLY A 221 -13.31 15.76 -31.36
CA GLY A 221 -12.53 16.76 -32.05
C GLY A 221 -12.28 16.23 -33.45
N LYS A 222 -12.76 16.98 -34.44
CA LYS A 222 -12.52 16.74 -35.86
C LYS A 222 -11.04 16.43 -36.07
N SER A 223 -10.76 15.21 -36.53
CA SER A 223 -9.45 14.77 -36.96
C SER A 223 -9.00 15.66 -38.13
N LEU A 224 -8.06 16.57 -37.90
CA LEU A 224 -7.34 17.25 -38.96
C LEU A 224 -6.10 16.42 -39.28
N SER A 225 -6.25 15.55 -40.27
CA SER A 225 -5.16 14.77 -40.87
C SER A 225 -4.18 15.72 -41.57
N PRO A 226 -2.86 15.60 -41.39
CA PRO A 226 -1.90 16.35 -42.20
C PRO A 226 -1.95 15.86 -43.65
N ARG A 227 -2.36 16.73 -44.57
CA ARG A 227 -2.34 16.49 -46.02
C ARG A 227 -0.90 16.23 -46.48
N ARG A 228 -0.63 14.98 -46.85
CA ARG A 228 0.56 14.52 -47.58
C ARG A 228 0.56 15.19 -48.97
N ARG A 229 1.39 16.22 -49.18
CA ARG A 229 1.63 16.79 -50.52
C ARG A 229 2.44 15.77 -51.34
N GLN A 230 1.79 15.10 -52.29
CA GLN A 230 2.45 14.45 -53.43
C GLN A 230 2.61 15.51 -54.53
N GLY A 231 3.84 15.92 -54.79
CA GLY A 231 4.22 16.70 -55.96
C GLY A 231 5.19 15.89 -56.81
N SER A 232 4.65 15.19 -57.80
CA SER A 232 5.40 14.46 -58.83
C SER A 232 6.07 15.44 -59.82
N PRO A 233 7.37 15.33 -60.12
CA PRO A 233 7.97 16.04 -61.24
C PRO A 233 7.64 15.33 -62.57
N GLN A 234 7.18 16.13 -63.55
CA GLN A 234 6.89 15.69 -64.92
C GLN A 234 8.16 15.28 -65.66
N ARG A 235 8.08 14.15 -66.37
CA ARG A 235 9.03 13.72 -67.39
C ARG A 235 9.05 14.72 -68.55
N ARG A 236 10.25 15.17 -68.96
CA ARG A 236 10.51 15.61 -70.34
C ARG A 236 11.49 14.64 -70.99
N ALA A 237 11.19 14.26 -72.22
CA ALA A 237 11.88 13.27 -73.03
C ALA A 237 12.84 13.91 -74.04
N PHE A 238 13.76 13.07 -74.56
CA PHE A 238 14.68 13.23 -75.70
C PHE A 238 15.92 14.11 -75.44
N ARG A 239 17.15 13.75 -75.83
CA ARG A 239 17.66 12.96 -76.98
C ARG A 239 19.16 12.59 -76.76
N ARG A 240 19.66 11.63 -77.55
CA ARG A 240 21.05 11.22 -77.94
C ARG A 240 22.19 12.24 -77.68
N ASP A 241 23.47 11.87 -77.51
CA ASP A 241 24.26 10.85 -78.23
C ASP A 241 25.57 10.48 -77.50
N LYS A 242 26.23 9.45 -78.04
CA LYS A 242 27.51 8.82 -77.70
C LYS A 242 28.70 9.79 -77.53
N SER A 243 29.57 9.50 -76.56
CA SER A 243 30.92 8.88 -76.71
C SER A 243 31.72 9.10 -75.42
#